data_AF-A0A2V7V7Y6-F1
#
_entry.id   AF-A0A2V7V7Y6-F1
#
_cell.length_a   1.000
_cell.length_b   1.000
_cell.length_c   1.000
_cell.angle_alpha   90.00
_cell.angle_beta   90.00
_cell.angle_gamma   90.00
#
_symmetry.space_group_name_H-M   'P 1'
#
loop_
_entity.id
_entity.type
_entity.pdbx_description
1 polymer ?
#
loop_
_entity_poly.entity_id
_entity_poly.type
_entity_poly.pdbx_seq_one_letter_code
_entity_poly.pdbx_strand_id
1 'polypeptide(L)'
;SYLSKDGEEGYPGRLSARVTYTLNDRDELAFDYFATTDKATPVNLTQHSYFNLVGDAKRDVLDHELLIDADRFTAVDATLIPTGVLAPVQGTPLDFRTPIAIGARIEQPDEQLRRGGGYDHNFVLNHKPGLALAARVFEPTTGRVLEVSTTEPGVQFYSGNFLDGTVTGKSGRVYRRRYGFCLETQHFPD
;
A
#
# COMPACT_ATOMS: atom_id res chain seq x y z
N SER A 1 5.31 16.39 -15.46
CA SER A 1 6.13 16.96 -14.38
C SER A 1 5.30 17.99 -13.64
N TYR A 2 5.66 18.31 -12.40
CA TYR A 2 5.00 19.30 -11.56
C TYR A 2 6.06 20.08 -10.78
N LEU A 3 5.76 21.33 -10.44
CA LEU A 3 6.61 22.19 -9.63
C LEU A 3 5.81 22.62 -8.40
N SER A 4 6.10 21.98 -7.27
CA SER A 4 5.56 22.41 -5.98
C SER A 4 6.35 23.64 -5.52
N LYS A 5 5.64 24.73 -5.21
CA LYS A 5 6.28 25.99 -4.85
C LYS A 5 6.80 25.94 -3.40
N ASP A 6 7.80 26.77 -3.10
CA ASP A 6 8.22 26.99 -1.70
C ASP A 6 7.03 27.42 -0.84
N GLY A 7 6.79 26.68 0.24
CA GLY A 7 5.65 26.89 1.15
C GLY A 7 4.34 26.22 0.72
N GLU A 8 4.30 25.47 -0.38
CA GLU A 8 3.11 24.72 -0.79
C GLU A 8 2.76 23.65 0.27
N GLU A 9 1.53 23.69 0.78
CA GLU A 9 1.08 22.89 1.95
C GLU A 9 2.01 23.01 3.18
N GLY A 10 2.83 24.07 3.26
CA GLY A 10 3.77 24.32 4.36
C GLY A 10 5.17 23.72 4.18
N TYR A 11 5.46 23.01 3.08
CA TYR A 11 6.77 22.39 2.86
C TYR A 11 7.82 23.41 2.37
N PRO A 12 9.07 23.36 2.89
CA PRO A 12 10.13 24.25 2.44
C PRO A 12 10.71 23.82 1.09
N GLY A 13 11.16 24.80 0.31
CA GLY A 13 11.85 24.59 -0.95
C GLY A 13 10.90 24.42 -2.12
N ARG A 14 11.38 24.79 -3.30
CA ARG A 14 10.68 24.53 -4.55
C ARG A 14 11.08 23.14 -5.04
N LEU A 15 10.13 22.22 -5.03
CA LEU A 15 10.33 20.83 -5.44
C LEU A 15 9.86 20.62 -6.89
N SER A 16 10.78 20.29 -7.79
CA SER A 16 10.42 19.80 -9.12
C SER A 16 10.28 18.29 -9.07
N ALA A 17 9.08 17.78 -9.37
CA ALA A 17 8.76 16.35 -9.37
C ALA A 17 8.35 15.86 -10.76
N ARG A 18 8.72 14.62 -11.08
CA ARG A 18 8.31 13.93 -12.30
C ARG A 18 8.12 12.46 -11.99
N VAL A 19 7.00 11.92 -12.46
CA VAL A 19 6.75 10.47 -12.47
C VAL A 19 6.74 10.01 -13.91
N THR A 20 7.45 8.93 -14.21
CA THR A 20 7.42 8.26 -15.51
C THR A 20 6.67 6.94 -15.34
N TYR A 21 5.66 6.73 -16.18
CA TYR A 21 4.89 5.49 -16.23
C TYR A 21 5.31 4.74 -17.47
N THR A 22 5.82 3.52 -17.30
CA THR A 22 6.28 2.67 -18.41
C THR A 22 5.52 1.36 -18.39
N LEU A 23 4.83 1.04 -19.49
CA LEU A 23 4.27 -0.28 -19.74
C LEU A 23 5.12 -0.98 -20.79
N ASN A 24 5.50 -2.23 -20.55
CA ASN A 24 6.33 -3.00 -21.48
C ASN A 24 5.66 -4.31 -21.92
N ASP A 25 6.27 -5.02 -22.87
CA ASP A 25 5.75 -6.26 -23.46
C ASP A 25 5.79 -7.48 -22.52
N ARG A 26 6.23 -7.31 -21.27
CA ARG A 26 6.21 -8.32 -20.21
C ARG A 26 5.06 -8.10 -19.22
N ASP A 27 4.11 -7.23 -19.57
CA ASP A 27 2.97 -6.83 -18.72
C ASP A 27 3.39 -6.14 -17.41
N GLU A 28 4.56 -5.52 -17.38
CA GLU A 28 5.06 -4.78 -16.22
C GLU A 28 4.70 -3.29 -16.36
N LEU A 29 4.02 -2.74 -15.35
CA LEU A 29 3.79 -1.31 -15.20
C LEU A 29 4.77 -0.74 -14.17
N ALA A 30 5.77 0.00 -14.64
CA ALA A 30 6.78 0.63 -13.80
C ALA A 30 6.46 2.12 -13.54
N PHE A 31 6.80 2.57 -12.32
CA PHE A 31 6.64 3.96 -11.87
C PHE A 31 7.99 4.47 -11.37
N ASP A 32 8.62 5.36 -12.13
CA ASP A 32 9.89 5.98 -11.74
C ASP A 32 9.64 7.41 -11.22
N TYR A 33 9.94 7.63 -9.95
CA TYR A 33 9.80 8.92 -9.28
C TYR A 33 11.12 9.68 -9.28
N PHE A 34 11.09 10.92 -9.76
CA PHE A 34 12.23 11.83 -9.73
C PHE A 34 11.81 13.13 -9.06
N ALA A 35 12.60 13.58 -8.08
CA ALA A 35 12.37 14.85 -7.43
C ALA A 35 13.69 15.57 -7.11
N THR A 36 13.71 16.89 -7.28
CA THR A 36 14.84 17.77 -6.91
C THR A 36 14.32 19.02 -6.24
N THR A 37 15.00 19.49 -5.20
CA THR A 37 14.60 20.65 -4.39
C THR A 37 15.78 21.62 -4.23
N ASP A 38 15.48 22.90 -3.99
CA ASP A 38 16.48 23.93 -3.67
C ASP A 38 16.65 24.20 -2.16
N LYS A 39 15.89 23.52 -1.30
CA LYS A 39 16.07 23.50 0.15
C LYS A 39 15.86 22.10 0.70
N ALA A 40 16.46 21.80 1.86
CA ALA A 40 16.17 20.56 2.58
C ALA A 40 14.67 20.45 2.87
N THR A 41 14.06 19.35 2.43
CA THR A 41 12.63 19.08 2.56
C THR A 41 12.39 17.57 2.56
N PRO A 42 11.46 17.04 3.36
CA PRO A 42 11.07 15.64 3.26
C PRO A 42 10.35 15.39 1.94
N VAL A 43 10.59 14.23 1.33
CA VAL A 43 9.91 13.78 0.11
C VAL A 43 9.63 12.29 0.26
N ASN A 44 8.37 11.90 0.13
CA ASN A 44 7.94 10.51 0.12
C ASN A 44 6.80 10.39 -0.90
N LEU A 45 7.06 9.79 -2.05
CA LEU A 45 6.13 9.72 -3.18
C LEU A 45 5.69 8.28 -3.38
N THR A 46 4.40 8.07 -3.65
CA THR A 46 3.83 6.74 -3.85
C THR A 46 2.71 6.77 -4.89
N GLN A 47 2.03 5.65 -5.08
CA GLN A 47 0.86 5.51 -5.92
C GLN A 47 -0.28 4.85 -5.13
N HIS A 48 -1.43 5.53 -5.06
CA HIS A 48 -2.56 5.12 -4.24
C HIS A 48 -3.66 4.40 -5.06
N SER A 49 -3.29 3.48 -5.95
CA SER A 49 -4.26 2.66 -6.68
C SER A 49 -4.94 1.67 -5.75
N TYR A 50 -6.24 1.54 -5.94
CA TYR A 50 -7.02 0.45 -5.41
C TYR A 50 -7.07 -0.68 -6.43
N PHE A 51 -6.55 -1.84 -6.06
CA PHE A 51 -6.61 -3.05 -6.85
C PHE A 51 -7.77 -3.94 -6.43
N ASN A 52 -8.38 -4.60 -7.41
CA ASN A 52 -9.30 -5.71 -7.22
C ASN A 52 -9.16 -6.67 -8.41
N LEU A 53 -8.43 -7.77 -8.18
CA LEU A 53 -8.06 -8.69 -9.26
C LEU A 53 -9.21 -9.60 -9.73
N VAL A 54 -10.37 -9.59 -9.07
CA VAL A 54 -11.57 -10.26 -9.62
C VAL A 54 -12.00 -9.59 -10.93
N GLY A 55 -11.71 -8.29 -11.05
CA GLY A 55 -12.06 -7.45 -12.20
C GLY A 55 -13.43 -6.82 -12.06
N ASP A 56 -13.54 -5.55 -12.48
CA ASP A 56 -14.78 -4.74 -12.43
C ASP A 56 -15.42 -4.67 -11.03
N ALA A 57 -14.63 -4.82 -9.96
CA ALA A 57 -15.07 -4.76 -8.57
C ALA A 57 -16.37 -5.57 -8.30
N LYS A 58 -16.49 -6.76 -8.91
CA LYS A 58 -17.69 -7.61 -8.83
C LYS A 58 -17.99 -8.10 -7.41
N ARG A 59 -16.97 -8.20 -6.57
CA ARG A 59 -17.02 -8.59 -5.16
C ARG A 59 -15.85 -7.94 -4.41
N ASP A 60 -15.84 -8.08 -3.08
CA ASP A 60 -14.74 -7.64 -2.22
C ASP A 60 -13.42 -8.38 -2.50
N VAL A 61 -12.34 -7.92 -1.83
CA VAL A 61 -10.98 -8.45 -2.00
C VAL A 61 -10.59 -9.48 -0.93
N LEU A 62 -11.54 -9.97 -0.14
CA LEU A 62 -11.21 -10.75 1.06
C LEU A 62 -10.64 -12.15 0.74
N ASP A 63 -10.95 -12.69 -0.43
CA ASP A 63 -10.43 -13.99 -0.90
C ASP A 63 -9.07 -13.87 -1.62
N HIS A 64 -8.56 -12.67 -1.86
CA HIS A 64 -7.22 -12.50 -2.43
C HIS A 64 -6.18 -13.00 -1.44
N GLU A 65 -5.26 -13.84 -1.90
CA GLU A 65 -4.14 -14.33 -1.12
C GLU A 65 -2.97 -13.35 -1.23
N LEU A 66 -2.60 -12.76 -0.09
CA LEU A 66 -1.53 -11.78 0.04
C LEU A 66 -0.29 -12.43 0.65
N LEU A 67 0.86 -12.11 0.08
CA LEU A 67 2.19 -12.31 0.65
C LEU A 67 2.91 -10.96 0.71
N ILE A 68 3.59 -10.68 1.82
CA ILE A 68 4.48 -9.53 1.98
C ILE A 68 5.80 -10.01 2.57
N ASP A 69 6.93 -9.66 1.96
CA ASP A 69 8.27 -9.97 2.48
C ASP A 69 8.69 -8.96 3.58
N ALA A 70 8.06 -9.09 4.74
CA ALA A 70 8.29 -8.24 5.90
C ALA A 70 8.19 -9.03 7.21
N ASP A 71 9.21 -8.92 8.06
CA ASP A 71 9.19 -9.47 9.43
C ASP A 71 8.61 -8.50 10.45
N ARG A 72 8.42 -7.22 10.09
CA ARG A 72 7.97 -6.16 10.98
C ARG A 72 7.00 -5.20 10.31
N PHE A 73 6.28 -4.44 11.12
CA PHE A 73 5.44 -3.33 10.68
C PHE A 73 5.59 -2.15 11.65
N THR A 74 5.23 -0.95 11.21
CA THR A 74 5.19 0.24 12.08
C THR A 74 3.90 0.23 12.88
N ALA A 75 3.99 -0.03 14.19
CA ALA A 75 2.81 -0.04 15.05
C ALA A 75 2.27 1.39 15.20
N VAL A 76 0.97 1.58 14.99
CA VAL A 76 0.29 2.88 15.04
C VAL A 76 -0.46 3.07 16.34
N ASP A 77 -0.68 4.32 16.75
CA ASP A 77 -1.48 4.70 17.92
C ASP A 77 -2.99 4.82 17.60
N ALA A 78 -3.78 5.35 18.55
CA ALA A 78 -5.23 5.51 18.37
C ALA A 78 -5.63 6.52 17.27
N THR A 79 -4.68 7.31 16.78
CA THR A 79 -4.85 8.30 15.70
C THR A 79 -4.22 7.85 14.38
N LEU A 80 -3.77 6.59 14.29
CA LEU A 80 -3.07 6.00 13.15
C LEU A 80 -1.66 6.59 12.89
N ILE A 81 -1.08 7.28 13.88
CA ILE A 81 0.30 7.77 13.80
C ILE A 81 1.26 6.69 14.29
N PRO A 82 2.36 6.38 13.57
CA PRO A 82 3.37 5.45 14.04
C PRO A 82 3.92 5.82 15.41
N THR A 83 4.02 4.82 16.28
CA THR A 83 4.55 4.96 17.64
C THR A 83 6.09 5.01 17.71
N GLY A 84 6.77 4.91 16.57
CA GLY A 84 8.21 4.65 16.46
C GLY A 84 8.61 3.20 16.69
N VAL A 85 7.68 2.31 17.04
CA VAL A 85 7.94 0.88 17.28
C VAL A 85 7.81 0.08 15.98
N LEU A 86 8.88 -0.63 15.62
CA LEU A 86 8.87 -1.65 14.56
C LEU A 86 8.50 -3.01 15.19
N ALA A 87 7.22 -3.32 15.25
CA ALA A 87 6.68 -4.51 15.89
C ALA A 87 6.83 -5.75 14.98
N PRO A 88 7.12 -6.95 15.52
CA PRO A 88 7.21 -8.17 14.73
C PRO A 88 5.83 -8.57 14.19
N VAL A 89 5.77 -9.10 12.97
CA VAL A 89 4.52 -9.68 12.44
C VAL A 89 4.23 -11.06 13.03
N GLN A 90 5.27 -11.80 13.44
CA GLN A 90 5.16 -13.18 13.92
C GLN A 90 4.14 -13.32 15.05
N GLY A 91 3.20 -14.26 14.86
CA GLY A 91 2.17 -14.54 15.86
C GLY A 91 1.04 -13.50 15.92
N THR A 92 1.02 -12.54 14.98
CA THR A 92 -0.04 -11.53 14.85
C THR A 92 -0.88 -11.79 13.60
N PRO A 93 -2.09 -11.18 13.49
CA PRO A 93 -2.87 -11.21 12.26
C PRO A 93 -2.16 -10.61 11.04
N LEU A 94 -1.15 -9.77 11.25
CA LEU A 94 -0.38 -9.12 10.19
C LEU A 94 0.70 -10.02 9.56
N ASP A 95 0.84 -11.28 10.01
CA ASP A 95 1.83 -12.21 9.43
C ASP A 95 1.40 -12.73 8.04
N PHE A 96 1.82 -12.00 7.00
CA PHE A 96 1.68 -12.32 5.57
C PHE A 96 2.98 -12.85 4.94
N ARG A 97 3.93 -13.37 5.73
CA ARG A 97 5.19 -13.92 5.18
C ARG A 97 4.98 -15.17 4.34
N THR A 98 3.82 -15.82 4.51
CA THR A 98 3.29 -16.86 3.63
C THR A 98 1.97 -16.39 3.01
N PRO A 99 1.58 -16.88 1.83
CA PRO A 99 0.32 -16.48 1.20
C PRO A 99 -0.88 -16.79 2.10
N ILE A 100 -1.66 -15.76 2.45
CA ILE A 100 -2.85 -15.86 3.30
C ILE A 100 -3.95 -14.97 2.71
N ALA A 101 -5.18 -15.47 2.66
CA ALA A 101 -6.33 -14.67 2.25
C ALA A 101 -6.47 -13.41 3.11
N ILE A 102 -6.63 -12.23 2.51
CA ILE A 102 -6.74 -10.95 3.21
C ILE A 102 -7.80 -11.04 4.32
N GLY A 103 -8.95 -11.65 4.04
CA GLY A 103 -10.05 -11.80 4.98
C GLY A 103 -9.83 -12.80 6.12
N ALA A 104 -8.82 -13.68 6.05
CA ALA A 104 -8.67 -14.81 6.98
C ALA A 104 -8.49 -14.38 8.43
N ARG A 105 -7.85 -13.22 8.67
CA ARG A 105 -7.52 -12.74 10.02
C ARG A 105 -7.96 -11.30 10.30
N ILE A 106 -8.58 -10.62 9.33
CA ILE A 106 -8.87 -9.17 9.38
C ILE A 106 -9.82 -8.73 10.51
N GLU A 107 -10.57 -9.67 11.10
CA GLU A 107 -11.49 -9.43 12.23
C GLU A 107 -11.00 -10.05 13.55
N GLN A 108 -9.77 -10.56 13.61
CA GLN A 108 -9.23 -11.11 14.86
C GLN A 108 -9.12 -10.02 15.93
N PRO A 109 -9.27 -10.37 17.22
CA PRO A 109 -9.15 -9.42 18.33
C PRO A 109 -7.68 -9.01 18.50
N ASP A 110 -7.28 -8.00 17.73
CA ASP A 110 -5.95 -7.41 17.72
C ASP A 110 -6.05 -5.89 17.74
N GLU A 111 -5.18 -5.24 18.51
CA GLU A 111 -5.24 -3.80 18.73
C GLU A 111 -4.96 -3.00 17.45
N GLN A 112 -4.03 -3.47 16.62
CA GLN A 112 -3.63 -2.78 15.39
C GLN A 112 -4.75 -2.91 14.34
N LEU A 113 -5.36 -4.09 14.21
CA LEU A 113 -6.54 -4.26 13.36
C LEU A 113 -7.71 -3.38 13.79
N ARG A 114 -7.96 -3.26 15.10
CA ARG A 114 -9.03 -2.40 15.62
C ARG A 114 -8.77 -0.92 15.31
N ARG A 115 -7.52 -0.47 15.40
CA ARG A 115 -7.11 0.90 15.06
C ARG A 115 -7.32 1.18 13.57
N GLY A 116 -6.88 0.27 12.69
CA GLY A 116 -7.01 0.41 11.23
C GLY A 116 -8.40 0.11 10.65
N GLY A 117 -9.32 -0.48 11.42
CA GLY A 117 -10.61 -1.00 10.89
C GLY A 117 -10.45 -2.20 9.94
N GLY A 118 -9.30 -2.87 10.04
CA GLY A 118 -8.72 -3.80 9.08
C GLY A 118 -7.20 -3.58 9.01
N TYR A 119 -6.59 -3.90 7.88
CA TYR A 119 -5.18 -3.55 7.66
C TYR A 119 -5.10 -2.13 7.12
N ASP A 120 -4.27 -1.32 7.78
CA ASP A 120 -3.87 0.01 7.35
C ASP A 120 -2.49 0.32 7.96
N HIS A 121 -1.49 -0.49 7.58
CA HIS A 121 -0.17 -0.46 8.21
C HIS A 121 0.94 -0.47 7.18
N ASN A 122 2.03 0.22 7.50
CA ASN A 122 3.28 0.12 6.78
C ASN A 122 4.06 -1.10 7.25
N PHE A 123 4.35 -2.00 6.32
CA PHE A 123 5.22 -3.15 6.51
C PHE A 123 6.66 -2.77 6.20
N VAL A 124 7.57 -3.18 7.08
CA VAL A 124 9.01 -2.96 6.95
C VAL A 124 9.59 -4.07 6.10
N LEU A 125 9.96 -3.75 4.86
CA LEU A 125 10.42 -4.74 3.90
C LEU A 125 11.80 -5.29 4.29
N ASN A 126 11.99 -6.60 4.12
CA ASN A 126 13.23 -7.29 4.52
C ASN A 126 14.39 -7.09 3.53
N HIS A 127 14.13 -6.54 2.34
CA HIS A 127 15.13 -6.46 1.28
C HIS A 127 16.18 -5.37 1.53
N LYS A 128 17.35 -5.57 0.91
CA LYS A 128 18.40 -4.55 0.86
C LYS A 128 18.03 -3.44 -0.13
N PRO A 129 18.70 -2.27 -0.08
CA PRO A 129 18.54 -1.24 -1.10
C PRO A 129 18.69 -1.80 -2.52
N GLY A 130 17.79 -1.41 -3.40
CA GLY A 130 17.67 -1.93 -4.76
C GLY A 130 16.28 -2.48 -5.04
N LEU A 131 15.99 -2.75 -6.31
CA LEU A 131 14.68 -3.26 -6.73
C LEU A 131 14.52 -4.72 -6.28
N ALA A 132 13.51 -4.99 -5.46
CA ALA A 132 13.20 -6.33 -4.96
C ALA A 132 11.68 -6.51 -4.80
N LEU A 133 11.24 -7.77 -4.77
CA LEU A 133 9.84 -8.12 -4.52
C LEU A 133 9.44 -7.66 -3.11
N ALA A 134 8.37 -6.86 -3.02
CA ALA A 134 7.79 -6.40 -1.76
C ALA A 134 6.56 -7.21 -1.38
N ALA A 135 5.67 -7.45 -2.35
CA ALA A 135 4.41 -8.13 -2.13
C ALA A 135 3.95 -8.89 -3.36
N ARG A 136 3.14 -9.93 -3.13
CA ARG A 136 2.46 -10.70 -4.16
C ARG A 136 1.01 -10.91 -3.75
N VAL A 137 0.10 -10.68 -4.69
CA VAL A 137 -1.34 -10.93 -4.50
C VAL A 137 -1.83 -11.87 -5.57
N PHE A 138 -2.48 -12.96 -5.16
CA PHE A 138 -3.11 -13.93 -6.04
C PHE A 138 -4.63 -13.92 -5.83
N GLU A 139 -5.39 -13.99 -6.92
CA GLU A 139 -6.84 -14.13 -6.86
C GLU A 139 -7.26 -15.50 -7.40
N PRO A 140 -7.80 -16.38 -6.55
CA PRO A 140 -7.95 -17.80 -6.87
C PRO A 140 -9.01 -18.09 -7.94
N THR A 141 -10.02 -17.24 -8.12
CA THR A 141 -11.13 -17.54 -9.05
C THR A 141 -10.82 -17.16 -10.50
N THR A 142 -9.96 -16.16 -10.73
CA THR A 142 -9.53 -15.71 -12.06
C THR A 142 -8.13 -16.16 -12.42
N GLY A 143 -7.33 -16.57 -11.42
CA GLY A 143 -5.93 -16.94 -11.61
C GLY A 143 -4.98 -15.75 -11.77
N ARG A 144 -5.48 -14.51 -11.64
CA ARG A 144 -4.65 -13.30 -11.80
C ARG A 144 -3.68 -13.15 -10.63
N VAL A 145 -2.50 -12.63 -10.96
CA VAL A 145 -1.42 -12.34 -10.02
C VAL A 145 -1.00 -10.90 -10.19
N LEU A 146 -0.80 -10.20 -9.08
CA LEU A 146 -0.09 -8.92 -9.00
C LEU A 146 1.19 -9.14 -8.18
N GLU A 147 2.34 -8.87 -8.79
CA GLU A 147 3.62 -8.83 -8.08
C GLU A 147 4.10 -7.38 -8.05
N VAL A 148 4.47 -6.91 -6.86
CA VAL A 148 4.96 -5.55 -6.64
C VAL A 148 6.42 -5.63 -6.24
N SER A 149 7.28 -5.05 -7.07
CA SER A 149 8.70 -4.85 -6.74
C SER A 149 8.98 -3.37 -6.52
N THR A 150 9.85 -3.04 -5.58
CA THR A 150 10.17 -1.65 -5.23
C THR A 150 11.60 -1.49 -4.74
N THR A 151 12.07 -0.24 -4.77
CA THR A 151 13.30 0.22 -4.13
C THR A 151 13.05 0.83 -2.75
N GLU A 152 11.79 1.10 -2.41
CA GLU A 152 11.38 1.72 -1.16
C GLU A 152 11.56 0.77 0.03
N PRO A 153 11.78 1.28 1.26
CA PRO A 153 12.01 0.43 2.43
C PRO A 153 10.73 -0.17 3.02
N GLY A 154 9.56 0.34 2.62
CA GLY A 154 8.27 -0.04 3.18
C GLY A 154 7.16 -0.16 2.14
N VAL A 155 6.08 -0.80 2.55
CA VAL A 155 4.82 -0.84 1.79
C VAL A 155 3.64 -0.64 2.75
N GLN A 156 2.83 0.39 2.51
CA GLN A 156 1.53 0.52 3.15
C GLN A 156 0.60 -0.51 2.53
N PHE A 157 0.10 -1.43 3.34
CA PHE A 157 -1.01 -2.29 2.95
C PHE A 157 -2.29 -1.78 3.61
N TYR A 158 -3.19 -1.28 2.77
CA TYR A 158 -4.50 -0.80 3.18
C TYR A 158 -5.60 -1.62 2.52
N SER A 159 -6.48 -2.21 3.32
CA SER A 159 -7.52 -3.14 2.86
C SER A 159 -8.86 -2.47 2.50
N GLY A 160 -8.89 -1.17 2.22
CA GLY A 160 -10.10 -0.48 1.76
C GLY A 160 -11.16 -0.31 2.86
N ASN A 161 -10.73 -0.06 4.10
CA ASN A 161 -11.57 -0.09 5.30
C ASN A 161 -12.62 1.04 5.35
N PHE A 162 -12.29 2.19 4.75
CA PHE A 162 -13.11 3.41 4.74
C PHE A 162 -13.93 3.60 3.46
N LEU A 163 -13.88 2.66 2.52
CA LEU A 163 -14.86 2.64 1.43
C LEU A 163 -16.25 2.39 2.03
N ASP A 164 -17.20 3.28 1.78
CA ASP A 164 -18.51 3.29 2.45
C ASP A 164 -19.69 3.02 1.50
N GLY A 165 -19.42 2.82 0.21
CA GLY A 165 -20.45 2.58 -0.80
C GLY A 165 -21.15 3.85 -1.30
N THR A 166 -20.65 5.04 -0.97
CA THR A 166 -21.19 6.31 -1.51
C THR A 166 -20.67 6.60 -2.92
N VAL A 167 -19.51 6.05 -3.29
CA VAL A 167 -18.91 6.21 -4.62
C VAL A 167 -19.44 5.14 -5.57
N THR A 168 -20.08 5.58 -6.64
CA THR A 168 -20.37 4.76 -7.83
C THR A 168 -19.27 4.98 -8.86
N GLY A 169 -18.45 3.96 -9.08
CA GLY A 169 -17.34 3.98 -10.00
C GLY A 169 -17.70 3.53 -11.42
N LYS A 170 -16.69 3.03 -12.13
CA LYS A 170 -16.82 2.59 -13.52
C LYS A 170 -17.82 1.44 -13.63
N SER A 171 -18.45 1.31 -14.80
CA SER A 171 -19.49 0.29 -15.06
C SER A 171 -20.68 0.32 -14.08
N GLY A 172 -20.89 1.43 -13.36
CA GLY A 172 -21.95 1.55 -12.35
C GLY A 172 -21.68 0.77 -11.06
N ARG A 173 -20.43 0.37 -10.80
CA ARG A 173 -20.06 -0.42 -9.62
C ARG A 173 -19.94 0.45 -8.38
N VAL A 174 -20.64 0.08 -7.32
CA VAL A 174 -20.54 0.75 -6.02
C VAL A 174 -19.37 0.17 -5.23
N TYR A 175 -18.45 1.02 -4.79
CA TYR A 175 -17.27 0.62 -4.02
C TYR A 175 -17.58 0.61 -2.53
N ARG A 176 -17.91 -0.56 -2.00
CA ARG A 176 -18.20 -0.76 -0.56
C ARG A 176 -16.92 -1.06 0.22
N ARG A 177 -17.05 -1.16 1.54
CA ARG A 177 -15.98 -1.59 2.45
C ARG A 177 -15.28 -2.83 1.89
N ARG A 178 -13.94 -2.77 1.77
CA ARG A 178 -13.07 -3.84 1.27
C ARG A 178 -13.27 -4.22 -0.20
N TYR A 179 -13.77 -3.31 -1.04
CA TYR A 179 -13.86 -3.56 -2.49
C TYR A 179 -12.56 -3.30 -3.25
N GLY A 180 -11.54 -2.78 -2.60
CA GLY A 180 -10.20 -2.64 -3.17
C GLY A 180 -9.15 -2.61 -2.07
N PHE A 181 -7.90 -2.90 -2.44
CA PHE A 181 -6.75 -2.77 -1.57
C PHE A 181 -5.65 -1.92 -2.21
N CYS A 182 -4.81 -1.30 -1.39
CA CYS A 182 -3.63 -0.54 -1.83
C CYS A 182 -2.33 -1.24 -1.39
N LEU A 183 -1.28 -1.07 -2.19
CA LEU A 183 0.09 -1.45 -1.88
C LEU A 183 0.99 -0.25 -2.20
N GLU A 184 1.11 0.67 -1.26
CA GLU A 184 1.77 1.96 -1.47
C GLU A 184 3.23 1.80 -1.03
N THR A 185 4.14 1.60 -1.99
CA THR A 185 5.56 1.45 -1.67
C THR A 185 6.15 2.82 -1.36
N GLN A 186 6.79 2.97 -0.20
CA GLN A 186 7.15 4.27 0.35
C GLN A 186 8.21 4.17 1.46
N HIS A 187 8.73 5.31 1.89
CA HIS A 187 9.38 5.44 3.20
C HIS A 187 8.33 5.33 4.31
N PHE A 188 8.77 4.98 5.53
CA PHE A 188 7.86 4.82 6.66
C PHE A 188 7.14 6.15 6.97
N PRO A 189 5.86 6.11 7.37
CA PRO A 189 5.18 7.31 7.83
C PRO A 189 5.79 7.82 9.15
N ASP A 190 5.74 9.15 9.33
CA ASP A 190 6.32 9.92 10.46
C ASP A 190 7.83 9.67 10.71
#